data_AF-A0A955ZHG8-F1
#
_entry.id   AF-A0A955ZHG8-F1
#
_cell.length_a   1.000
_cell.length_b   1.000
_cell.length_c   1.000
_cell.angle_alpha   90.00
_cell.angle_beta   90.00
_cell.angle_gamma   90.00
#
_symmetry.space_group_name_H-M   'P 1'
#
loop_
_entity.id
_entity.type
_entity.pdbx_description
1 polymer ?
#
loop_
_entity_poly.entity_id
_entity_poly.type
_entity_poly.pdbx_seq_one_letter_code
_entity_poly.pdbx_strand_id
1 'polypeptide(L)'
;MPKARSVLLSAVMALFTVVMAQPGCSASGGDGGPKLTGGNSGSGGGSGDGGGLGGQSGNGGSAANGSGICLLNNCHSDGECDGCTYGRNKCKLDENRCVACDPTANTGCAPGETCTSFGICAPEEATCPTDAQGEPTVTCSANKDCVACDPMHQICDTTTGKCQACTEQDKSACLGSDKCAEGKCEQKCPLSCTTDSECGACETAGKKLDACNGHQCAECSDTKPCGAGLECEKGNCVKPCGQQGSPTAGGDCTTDAECYGCGNTNSTEKWTCKYPINNGTHGTCTVPAQGCEDVGGVALPAPFNSATNLCSTDGNCAGVTADIDVGKLIKDLVGSDELNLGIKKVKLNDAVLSYPMPKCASINLIDDKKCGLCVPCKTDADCKPIDLDPVVNDLFAGDPLAQIAAAFLMDQLFGKGEKHQLHMQCQPVAAGYGACIPCSNPTKGCGAGSQGSSTTGKCDHDTCTEGGPLLSACSLCSTAICTVDPYCCSSGWDALCVKAATAVCPGGCGTSNDPCPHDACDEGAALSRACSSCSKVVCDQDPFCCNTENGTWDSLCVEKAAGLVECSNQCFTGTCSHSECVTGEALGGQKGVGCSTCSGAVCAQDKSCCETSWGGNCVAIAQKQAVCTCN
;
A
#
# COMPACT_ATOMS: atom_id res chain seq x y z
N MET A 1 -46.54 -37.93 21.61
CA MET A 1 -47.96 -38.04 21.19
C MET A 1 -48.82 -37.19 22.11
N PRO A 2 -50.04 -36.76 21.71
CA PRO A 2 -50.51 -36.30 20.39
C PRO A 2 -50.67 -34.74 20.44
N LYS A 3 -51.38 -33.96 19.59
CA LYS A 3 -52.21 -34.11 18.37
C LYS A 3 -51.68 -33.03 17.37
N ALA A 4 -51.64 -33.16 16.04
CA ALA A 4 -52.53 -33.77 15.03
C ALA A 4 -53.75 -32.92 14.62
N ARG A 5 -53.66 -32.26 13.44
CA ARG A 5 -54.74 -32.15 12.42
C ARG A 5 -54.19 -31.66 11.07
N SER A 6 -54.71 -32.21 9.98
CA SER A 6 -54.28 -31.96 8.60
C SER A 6 -55.39 -31.31 7.77
N VAL A 7 -55.03 -30.66 6.66
CA VAL A 7 -55.91 -30.43 5.50
C VAL A 7 -55.10 -30.74 4.22
N LEU A 8 -55.75 -31.32 3.21
CA LEU A 8 -55.19 -31.68 1.89
C LEU A 8 -55.31 -30.46 0.92
N LEU A 9 -54.81 -30.41 -0.33
CA LEU A 9 -55.04 -31.35 -1.43
C LEU A 9 -54.28 -30.93 -2.71
N SER A 10 -53.87 -31.91 -3.54
CA SER A 10 -53.39 -31.86 -4.96
C SER A 10 -52.37 -30.80 -5.40
N ALA A 11 -51.20 -31.07 -5.98
CA ALA A 11 -50.69 -32.14 -6.88
C ALA A 11 -50.99 -31.96 -8.40
N VAL A 12 -49.93 -31.64 -9.15
CA VAL A 12 -49.69 -32.05 -10.55
C VAL A 12 -48.22 -32.49 -10.63
N MET A 13 -47.95 -33.61 -11.30
CA MET A 13 -46.61 -34.14 -11.54
C MET A 13 -46.53 -34.57 -13.01
N ALA A 14 -45.49 -34.14 -13.73
CA ALA A 14 -45.26 -34.54 -15.12
C ALA A 14 -43.76 -34.82 -15.33
N LEU A 15 -43.45 -36.06 -15.68
CA LEU A 15 -42.11 -36.48 -16.12
C LEU A 15 -41.88 -35.99 -17.56
N PHE A 16 -40.62 -35.77 -17.94
CA PHE A 16 -40.07 -36.47 -19.11
C PHE A 16 -38.54 -36.58 -19.04
N THR A 17 -38.01 -37.73 -19.47
CA THR A 17 -36.57 -38.07 -19.46
C THR A 17 -36.11 -38.56 -20.83
N VAL A 18 -35.09 -37.90 -21.41
CA VAL A 18 -34.33 -38.32 -22.60
C VAL A 18 -32.89 -37.79 -22.37
N VAL A 19 -31.90 -38.61 -21.97
CA VAL A 19 -31.08 -39.58 -22.75
C VAL A 19 -29.97 -38.90 -23.58
N MET A 20 -28.78 -39.52 -23.56
CA MET A 20 -27.47 -38.97 -23.98
C MET A 20 -27.16 -39.17 -25.48
N ALA A 21 -26.22 -38.37 -26.02
CA ALA A 21 -25.24 -38.81 -27.02
C ALA A 21 -24.03 -37.85 -27.13
N GLN A 22 -22.81 -38.41 -27.27
CA GLN A 22 -21.69 -37.80 -28.00
C GLN A 22 -21.65 -38.42 -29.42
N PRO A 23 -21.03 -37.78 -30.43
CA PRO A 23 -19.58 -37.91 -30.70
C PRO A 23 -18.89 -36.53 -30.76
N GLY A 24 -17.60 -36.36 -31.06
CA GLY A 24 -16.52 -37.29 -31.45
C GLY A 24 -15.57 -36.63 -32.46
N CYS A 25 -14.25 -36.85 -32.33
CA CYS A 25 -13.24 -36.04 -33.02
C CYS A 25 -13.10 -36.30 -34.53
N SER A 26 -12.71 -35.27 -35.30
CA SER A 26 -11.97 -35.38 -36.57
C SER A 26 -11.30 -34.06 -36.92
N ALA A 27 -10.17 -34.11 -37.63
CA ALA A 27 -9.39 -32.95 -38.08
C ALA A 27 -9.14 -33.01 -39.60
N SER A 28 -9.06 -31.85 -40.26
CA SER A 28 -8.31 -31.59 -41.50
C SER A 28 -8.37 -30.10 -41.85
N GLY A 29 -7.27 -29.51 -42.34
CA GLY A 29 -7.19 -28.08 -42.68
C GLY A 29 -7.50 -27.76 -44.15
N GLY A 30 -7.28 -26.51 -44.56
CA GLY A 30 -7.35 -26.10 -45.98
C GLY A 30 -7.62 -24.61 -46.21
N ASP A 31 -6.54 -23.82 -46.31
CA ASP A 31 -6.31 -22.53 -47.00
C ASP A 31 -7.48 -21.64 -47.51
N GLY A 32 -7.36 -20.32 -47.32
CA GLY A 32 -8.30 -19.34 -47.91
C GLY A 32 -8.07 -17.85 -47.63
N GLY A 33 -6.84 -17.34 -47.67
CA GLY A 33 -6.57 -15.90 -47.45
C GLY A 33 -6.64 -15.02 -48.71
N PRO A 34 -6.82 -13.69 -48.58
CA PRO A 34 -6.38 -12.71 -49.57
C PRO A 34 -5.11 -11.96 -49.14
N LYS A 35 -4.48 -11.24 -50.08
CA LYS A 35 -3.05 -10.85 -50.03
C LYS A 35 -2.81 -9.47 -50.63
N LEU A 36 -2.30 -8.53 -49.83
CA LEU A 36 -1.72 -7.24 -50.24
C LEU A 36 -0.64 -6.83 -49.21
N THR A 37 0.51 -6.20 -49.48
CA THR A 37 1.53 -6.20 -50.56
C THR A 37 2.47 -5.00 -50.28
N GLY A 38 3.79 -5.24 -50.16
CA GLY A 38 4.81 -4.18 -49.97
C GLY A 38 5.05 -3.78 -48.50
N GLY A 39 6.28 -3.62 -47.99
CA GLY A 39 7.58 -4.09 -48.49
C GLY A 39 8.52 -3.00 -49.05
N ASN A 40 9.49 -2.56 -48.24
CA ASN A 40 10.91 -2.53 -48.61
C ASN A 40 11.82 -2.45 -47.36
N SER A 41 13.12 -2.73 -47.51
CA SER A 41 14.12 -2.81 -46.43
C SER A 41 14.65 -1.45 -45.94
N GLY A 42 15.14 -1.42 -44.70
CA GLY A 42 15.98 -0.35 -44.17
C GLY A 42 16.80 -0.81 -42.96
N SER A 43 18.13 -0.82 -43.08
CA SER A 43 19.04 -1.18 -41.98
C SER A 43 19.61 0.09 -41.32
N GLY A 44 19.58 0.15 -39.99
CA GLY A 44 20.21 1.22 -39.21
C GLY A 44 20.19 0.87 -37.72
N GLY A 45 21.35 0.96 -37.06
CA GLY A 45 21.49 0.66 -35.64
C GLY A 45 21.49 1.92 -34.77
N GLY A 46 21.08 1.76 -33.51
CA GLY A 46 21.16 2.75 -32.44
C GLY A 46 21.01 2.02 -31.11
N SER A 47 21.89 2.30 -30.15
CA SER A 47 22.01 1.54 -28.89
C SER A 47 21.66 2.39 -27.68
N GLY A 48 21.31 1.71 -26.58
CA GLY A 48 21.39 2.22 -25.22
C GLY A 48 20.04 2.58 -24.57
N ASP A 49 19.82 2.33 -23.28
CA ASP A 49 20.59 1.46 -22.36
C ASP A 49 19.66 0.88 -21.29
N GLY A 50 19.92 -0.36 -20.87
CA GLY A 50 19.11 -1.10 -19.89
C GLY A 50 20.01 -1.86 -18.91
N GLY A 51 20.51 -1.17 -17.89
CA GLY A 51 21.52 -1.69 -16.98
C GLY A 51 20.99 -2.67 -15.94
N GLY A 52 20.96 -3.97 -16.28
CA GLY A 52 20.92 -5.07 -15.30
C GLY A 52 22.35 -5.56 -14.99
N LEU A 53 22.75 -5.55 -13.72
CA LEU A 53 24.14 -5.83 -13.33
C LEU A 53 24.52 -7.30 -13.51
N GLY A 54 25.43 -7.59 -14.44
CA GLY A 54 26.06 -8.89 -14.60
C GLY A 54 27.39 -8.99 -13.84
N GLY A 55 27.53 -10.02 -12.99
CA GLY A 55 28.83 -10.46 -12.48
C GLY A 55 29.45 -11.51 -13.41
N GLN A 56 30.67 -11.27 -13.90
CA GLN A 56 31.39 -12.20 -14.79
C GLN A 56 32.60 -12.86 -14.11
N SER A 57 32.98 -14.02 -14.66
CA SER A 57 34.27 -14.73 -14.49
C SER A 57 34.40 -15.64 -13.24
N GLY A 58 34.85 -16.89 -13.37
CA GLY A 58 35.13 -17.61 -14.63
C GLY A 58 35.77 -19.00 -14.51
N ASN A 59 35.53 -19.82 -15.55
CA ASN A 59 36.20 -21.07 -15.96
C ASN A 59 36.48 -22.19 -14.91
N GLY A 60 35.79 -23.34 -15.10
CA GLY A 60 36.03 -24.60 -14.35
C GLY A 60 36.15 -25.87 -15.22
N GLY A 61 35.33 -26.04 -16.27
CA GLY A 61 35.54 -27.06 -17.31
C GLY A 61 34.30 -27.90 -17.71
N SER A 62 34.26 -28.26 -19.00
CA SER A 62 33.28 -29.14 -19.67
C SER A 62 31.81 -28.68 -19.70
N ALA A 63 31.21 -28.72 -20.91
CA ALA A 63 29.90 -28.12 -21.18
C ALA A 63 28.88 -29.12 -21.75
N ALA A 64 27.61 -28.89 -21.42
CA ALA A 64 26.44 -29.25 -22.22
C ALA A 64 25.64 -27.97 -22.50
N ASN A 65 24.92 -27.90 -23.63
CA ASN A 65 24.24 -26.67 -24.03
C ASN A 65 22.93 -26.45 -23.27
N GLY A 66 22.88 -25.39 -22.46
CA GLY A 66 21.67 -24.86 -21.84
C GLY A 66 21.99 -23.61 -21.03
N SER A 67 21.52 -22.43 -21.46
CA SER A 67 21.75 -21.15 -20.76
C SER A 67 20.76 -20.93 -19.61
N GLY A 68 20.40 -22.02 -18.91
CA GLY A 68 19.36 -22.03 -17.89
C GLY A 68 19.82 -21.47 -16.55
N ILE A 69 18.87 -20.97 -15.77
CA ILE A 69 19.03 -20.78 -14.33
C ILE A 69 18.84 -22.15 -13.63
N CYS A 70 19.29 -22.27 -12.38
CA CYS A 70 18.99 -23.41 -11.53
C CYS A 70 18.39 -22.93 -10.20
N LEU A 71 17.07 -22.93 -10.09
CA LEU A 71 16.33 -22.68 -8.85
C LEU A 71 16.05 -24.01 -8.13
N LEU A 72 17.11 -24.73 -7.78
CA LEU A 72 17.08 -26.14 -7.35
C LEU A 72 15.96 -26.49 -6.34
N ASN A 73 15.69 -25.60 -5.38
CA ASN A 73 14.68 -25.79 -4.33
C ASN A 73 13.62 -24.66 -4.30
N ASN A 74 13.42 -23.93 -5.41
CA ASN A 74 12.38 -22.91 -5.53
C ASN A 74 11.96 -22.66 -6.98
N CYS A 75 11.74 -23.73 -7.75
CA CYS A 75 11.30 -23.66 -9.14
C CYS A 75 9.78 -23.59 -9.25
N HIS A 76 9.30 -22.92 -10.30
CA HIS A 76 7.90 -22.77 -10.67
C HIS A 76 7.63 -23.22 -12.12
N SER A 77 8.70 -23.50 -12.89
CA SER A 77 8.65 -24.03 -14.25
C SER A 77 9.92 -24.82 -14.60
N ASP A 78 9.84 -25.71 -15.61
CA ASP A 78 10.99 -26.49 -16.08
C ASP A 78 12.19 -25.63 -16.50
N GLY A 79 11.95 -24.44 -17.08
CA GLY A 79 13.00 -23.53 -17.54
C GLY A 79 13.83 -22.92 -16.39
N GLU A 80 13.32 -22.98 -15.16
CA GLU A 80 14.07 -22.61 -13.95
C GLU A 80 15.01 -23.73 -13.46
N CYS A 81 14.95 -24.89 -14.10
CA CYS A 81 15.75 -26.07 -13.80
C CYS A 81 16.78 -26.42 -14.91
N ASP A 82 16.72 -25.75 -16.07
CA ASP A 82 17.60 -26.02 -17.23
C ASP A 82 19.11 -25.91 -16.93
N GLY A 83 19.51 -25.14 -15.92
CA GLY A 83 20.90 -25.00 -15.47
C GLY A 83 21.34 -26.02 -14.40
N CYS A 84 20.48 -26.91 -13.94
CA CYS A 84 20.76 -27.74 -12.76
C CYS A 84 21.62 -28.99 -13.04
N THR A 85 22.56 -29.25 -12.14
CA THR A 85 23.43 -30.44 -12.14
C THR A 85 22.66 -31.74 -11.97
N TYR A 86 23.29 -32.87 -12.33
CA TYR A 86 22.71 -34.23 -12.30
C TYR A 86 21.45 -34.41 -13.15
N GLY A 87 21.31 -33.64 -14.23
CA GLY A 87 20.19 -33.75 -15.18
C GLY A 87 18.85 -33.31 -14.60
N ARG A 88 18.85 -32.53 -13.51
CA ARG A 88 17.65 -32.10 -12.79
C ARG A 88 16.90 -30.98 -13.52
N ASN A 89 16.44 -31.24 -14.75
CA ASN A 89 15.83 -30.25 -15.65
C ASN A 89 14.28 -30.24 -15.65
N LYS A 90 13.65 -30.88 -14.66
CA LYS A 90 12.20 -30.84 -14.47
C LYS A 90 11.82 -30.25 -13.14
N CYS A 91 10.84 -29.34 -13.14
CA CYS A 91 10.34 -28.76 -11.91
C CYS A 91 9.22 -29.62 -11.34
N LYS A 92 9.46 -30.21 -10.17
CA LYS A 92 8.43 -30.92 -9.41
C LYS A 92 7.57 -29.90 -8.65
N LEU A 93 6.47 -29.49 -9.28
CA LEU A 93 5.59 -28.38 -8.83
C LEU A 93 4.88 -28.61 -7.49
N ASP A 94 4.78 -29.85 -6.99
CA ASP A 94 4.28 -30.15 -5.65
C ASP A 94 5.36 -30.06 -4.56
N GLU A 95 6.64 -29.95 -4.94
CA GLU A 95 7.79 -29.72 -4.05
C GLU A 95 8.52 -28.39 -4.33
N ASN A 96 8.13 -27.64 -5.37
CA ASN A 96 8.86 -26.50 -5.96
C ASN A 96 10.36 -26.79 -6.18
N ARG A 97 10.69 -28.02 -6.58
CA ARG A 97 12.07 -28.55 -6.57
C ARG A 97 12.48 -29.17 -7.90
N CYS A 98 13.71 -28.88 -8.35
CA CYS A 98 14.24 -29.43 -9.59
C CYS A 98 14.67 -30.89 -9.42
N VAL A 99 14.16 -31.77 -10.29
CA VAL A 99 14.37 -33.22 -10.32
C VAL A 99 14.76 -33.69 -11.73
N ALA A 100 15.43 -34.83 -11.81
CA ALA A 100 15.74 -35.54 -13.06
C ALA A 100 14.70 -36.63 -13.38
N CYS A 101 13.95 -37.07 -12.37
CA CYS A 101 12.98 -38.15 -12.47
C CYS A 101 11.90 -38.03 -11.38
N ASP A 102 10.76 -38.69 -11.59
CA ASP A 102 9.69 -38.81 -10.60
C ASP A 102 9.78 -40.16 -9.87
N PRO A 103 10.04 -40.19 -8.54
CA PRO A 103 10.11 -41.44 -7.77
C PRO A 103 8.74 -42.09 -7.54
N THR A 104 7.63 -41.39 -7.80
CA THR A 104 6.27 -41.92 -7.64
C THR A 104 5.77 -42.62 -8.91
N ALA A 105 6.06 -42.05 -10.09
CA ALA A 105 5.82 -42.70 -11.37
C ALA A 105 6.91 -43.70 -11.80
N ASN A 106 8.10 -43.63 -11.18
CA ASN A 106 9.33 -44.32 -11.59
C ASN A 106 9.66 -44.12 -13.08
N THR A 107 9.69 -42.84 -13.50
CA THR A 107 9.99 -42.44 -14.88
C THR A 107 10.96 -41.26 -14.92
N GLY A 108 11.81 -41.23 -15.95
CA GLY A 108 12.81 -40.17 -16.20
C GLY A 108 14.23 -40.68 -16.43
N CYS A 109 14.60 -41.80 -15.80
CA CYS A 109 15.95 -42.36 -15.83
C CYS A 109 16.23 -43.26 -17.04
N ALA A 110 17.51 -43.54 -17.29
CA ALA A 110 17.93 -44.46 -18.35
C ALA A 110 17.74 -45.93 -17.94
N PRO A 111 17.69 -46.89 -18.90
CA PRO A 111 17.63 -48.31 -18.57
C PRO A 111 18.86 -48.77 -17.75
N GLY A 112 18.63 -49.37 -16.57
CA GLY A 112 19.67 -49.72 -15.59
C GLY A 112 19.83 -48.70 -14.45
N GLU A 113 19.04 -47.64 -14.45
CA GLU A 113 18.93 -46.65 -13.37
C GLU A 113 17.53 -46.66 -12.75
N THR A 114 17.47 -46.39 -11.45
CA THR A 114 16.22 -46.18 -10.70
C THR A 114 16.17 -44.74 -10.18
N CYS A 115 14.96 -44.18 -10.09
CA CYS A 115 14.78 -42.87 -9.48
C CYS A 115 14.91 -42.95 -7.95
N THR A 116 15.89 -42.24 -7.39
CA THR A 116 16.01 -42.09 -5.93
C THR A 116 14.83 -41.30 -5.36
N SER A 117 14.58 -41.44 -4.06
CA SER A 117 13.60 -40.62 -3.31
C SER A 117 13.81 -39.11 -3.46
N PHE A 118 15.01 -38.68 -3.84
CA PHE A 118 15.37 -37.27 -4.06
C PHE A 118 15.10 -36.81 -5.50
N GLY A 119 14.49 -37.63 -6.35
CA GLY A 119 14.19 -37.29 -7.75
C GLY A 119 15.44 -37.23 -8.63
N ILE A 120 16.44 -38.06 -8.33
CA ILE A 120 17.72 -38.12 -9.05
C ILE A 120 17.97 -39.55 -9.50
N CYS A 121 18.45 -39.74 -10.73
CA CYS A 121 18.73 -41.06 -11.28
C CYS A 121 20.03 -41.62 -10.72
N ALA A 122 19.97 -42.85 -10.21
CA ALA A 122 21.10 -43.61 -9.71
C ALA A 122 21.07 -45.05 -10.26
N PRO A 123 22.22 -45.73 -10.40
CA PRO A 123 22.24 -47.14 -10.80
C PRO A 123 21.37 -48.02 -9.88
N GLU A 124 20.75 -49.08 -10.41
CA GLU A 124 19.84 -49.97 -9.64
C GLU A 124 20.44 -50.56 -8.34
N GLU A 125 21.77 -50.72 -8.27
CA GLU A 125 22.48 -51.24 -7.09
C GLU A 125 23.01 -50.14 -6.14
N ALA A 126 22.89 -48.86 -6.51
CA ALA A 126 23.47 -47.75 -5.75
C ALA A 126 22.60 -47.39 -4.53
N THR A 127 23.19 -47.47 -3.34
CA THR A 127 22.54 -47.12 -2.07
C THR A 127 23.43 -46.21 -1.24
N CYS A 128 22.82 -45.28 -0.51
CA CYS A 128 23.52 -44.42 0.45
C CYS A 128 23.04 -44.73 1.87
N PRO A 129 23.60 -45.75 2.54
CA PRO A 129 23.34 -45.99 3.96
C PRO A 129 23.91 -44.83 4.79
N THR A 130 23.14 -44.36 5.75
CA THR A 130 23.51 -43.29 6.69
C THR A 130 23.65 -43.82 8.12
N ASP A 131 24.37 -43.08 8.97
CA ASP A 131 24.51 -43.38 10.38
C ASP A 131 23.33 -42.81 11.23
N ALA A 132 23.46 -42.88 12.56
CA ALA A 132 22.45 -42.38 13.50
C ALA A 132 22.33 -40.84 13.54
N GLN A 133 23.21 -40.11 12.85
CA GLN A 133 23.20 -38.66 12.69
C GLN A 133 22.67 -38.24 11.31
N GLY A 134 22.52 -39.20 10.37
CA GLY A 134 22.14 -38.96 8.98
C GLY A 134 23.34 -38.76 8.04
N GLU A 135 24.57 -38.92 8.53
CA GLU A 135 25.78 -38.74 7.71
C GLU A 135 26.02 -40.01 6.85
N PRO A 136 26.43 -39.89 5.57
CA PRO A 136 26.70 -41.05 4.71
C PRO A 136 27.82 -41.96 5.21
N THR A 137 27.56 -43.27 5.24
CA THR A 137 28.58 -44.30 5.52
C THR A 137 29.20 -44.92 4.27
N VAL A 138 28.76 -44.51 3.07
CA VAL A 138 29.32 -44.96 1.79
C VAL A 138 30.66 -44.27 1.50
N THR A 139 31.66 -45.06 1.10
CA THR A 139 32.98 -44.56 0.68
C THR A 139 33.00 -44.28 -0.82
N CYS A 140 33.47 -43.11 -1.23
CA CYS A 140 33.45 -42.65 -2.61
C CYS A 140 34.85 -42.52 -3.25
N SER A 141 34.89 -42.53 -4.58
CA SER A 141 36.07 -42.24 -5.41
C SER A 141 35.82 -41.11 -6.42
N ALA A 142 34.55 -40.84 -6.76
CA ALA A 142 34.08 -39.68 -7.52
C ALA A 142 32.61 -39.39 -7.18
N ASN A 143 32.09 -38.21 -7.52
CA ASN A 143 30.70 -37.79 -7.22
C ASN A 143 29.63 -38.81 -7.66
N LYS A 144 29.87 -39.56 -8.74
CA LYS A 144 28.97 -40.64 -9.20
C LYS A 144 28.73 -41.74 -8.15
N ASP A 145 29.64 -41.94 -7.20
CA ASP A 145 29.51 -42.92 -6.12
C ASP A 145 28.61 -42.39 -4.98
N CYS A 146 28.38 -41.07 -4.96
CA CYS A 146 27.54 -40.35 -4.01
C CYS A 146 26.13 -40.01 -4.56
N VAL A 147 25.83 -40.34 -5.82
CA VAL A 147 24.59 -39.92 -6.51
C VAL A 147 23.31 -40.48 -5.87
N ALA A 148 23.42 -41.58 -5.12
CA ALA A 148 22.32 -42.18 -4.35
C ALA A 148 22.08 -41.54 -2.97
N CYS A 149 22.94 -40.60 -2.55
CA CYS A 149 22.75 -39.82 -1.32
C CYS A 149 21.81 -38.63 -1.55
N ASP A 150 21.37 -38.00 -0.46
CA ASP A 150 20.55 -36.79 -0.53
C ASP A 150 21.32 -35.61 -1.17
N PRO A 151 20.62 -34.53 -1.59
CA PRO A 151 21.24 -33.42 -2.32
C PRO A 151 22.41 -32.71 -1.62
N MET A 152 22.54 -32.82 -0.29
CA MET A 152 23.65 -32.25 0.50
C MET A 152 24.80 -33.24 0.71
N HIS A 153 24.80 -34.37 0.02
CA HIS A 153 25.85 -35.39 0.13
C HIS A 153 26.22 -35.99 -1.24
N GLN A 154 26.17 -35.22 -2.32
CA GLN A 154 26.39 -35.74 -3.69
C GLN A 154 27.80 -35.47 -4.25
N ILE A 155 28.64 -34.73 -3.52
CA ILE A 155 30.01 -34.40 -3.93
C ILE A 155 30.98 -35.31 -3.17
N CYS A 156 31.94 -35.90 -3.88
CA CYS A 156 32.94 -36.78 -3.25
C CYS A 156 34.20 -36.00 -2.88
N ASP A 157 34.49 -35.91 -1.58
CA ASP A 157 35.83 -35.56 -1.12
C ASP A 157 36.75 -36.77 -1.31
N THR A 158 37.50 -36.75 -2.41
CA THR A 158 38.48 -37.81 -2.75
C THR A 158 39.68 -37.87 -1.79
N THR A 159 39.82 -36.90 -0.87
CA THR A 159 40.85 -36.87 0.17
C THR A 159 40.47 -37.72 1.37
N THR A 160 39.21 -37.60 1.84
CA THR A 160 38.69 -38.41 2.97
C THR A 160 37.90 -39.65 2.53
N GLY A 161 37.56 -39.75 1.24
CA GLY A 161 36.73 -40.81 0.67
C GLY A 161 35.25 -40.69 1.07
N LYS A 162 34.78 -39.50 1.47
CA LYS A 162 33.42 -39.26 1.96
C LYS A 162 32.56 -38.48 0.97
N CYS A 163 31.27 -38.82 0.94
CA CYS A 163 30.24 -38.02 0.33
C CYS A 163 29.87 -36.82 1.23
N GLN A 164 29.87 -35.61 0.68
CA GLN A 164 29.77 -34.32 1.37
C GLN A 164 28.92 -33.32 0.54
N ALA A 165 28.57 -32.17 1.12
CA ALA A 165 27.80 -31.12 0.43
C ALA A 165 28.67 -30.31 -0.54
N CYS A 166 29.99 -30.31 -0.32
CA CYS A 166 30.96 -29.56 -1.12
C CYS A 166 32.39 -30.01 -0.81
N THR A 167 33.33 -29.54 -1.63
CA THR A 167 34.77 -29.48 -1.35
C THR A 167 35.27 -28.06 -1.61
N GLU A 168 36.58 -27.81 -1.47
CA GLU A 168 37.16 -26.54 -1.94
C GLU A 168 37.03 -26.37 -3.46
N GLN A 169 37.07 -27.48 -4.20
CA GLN A 169 37.12 -27.56 -5.66
C GLN A 169 35.73 -27.64 -6.31
N ASP A 170 34.76 -28.27 -5.65
CA ASP A 170 33.38 -28.44 -6.13
C ASP A 170 32.39 -27.93 -5.08
N LYS A 171 31.70 -26.84 -5.42
CA LYS A 171 30.67 -26.18 -4.58
C LYS A 171 29.30 -26.21 -5.25
N SER A 172 29.09 -27.10 -6.21
CA SER A 172 27.93 -27.10 -7.10
C SER A 172 26.58 -27.44 -6.45
N ALA A 173 26.58 -27.80 -5.15
CA ALA A 173 25.37 -27.95 -4.34
C ALA A 173 25.16 -26.81 -3.30
N CYS A 174 26.09 -25.86 -3.18
CA CYS A 174 25.94 -24.67 -2.35
C CYS A 174 25.32 -23.49 -3.11
N LEU A 175 24.85 -22.46 -2.41
CA LEU A 175 24.45 -21.21 -3.06
C LEU A 175 25.69 -20.41 -3.49
N GLY A 176 25.53 -19.51 -4.47
CA GLY A 176 26.62 -18.61 -4.89
C GLY A 176 27.10 -17.62 -3.81
N SER A 177 26.34 -17.49 -2.72
CA SER A 177 26.66 -16.74 -1.50
C SER A 177 27.55 -17.49 -0.50
N ASP A 178 27.87 -18.75 -0.76
CA ASP A 178 28.35 -19.67 0.26
C ASP A 178 29.83 -20.05 0.09
N LYS A 179 30.46 -20.39 1.21
CA LYS A 179 31.75 -21.07 1.27
C LYS A 179 31.51 -22.56 1.56
N CYS A 180 32.47 -23.39 1.19
CA CYS A 180 32.56 -24.73 1.75
C CYS A 180 33.40 -24.67 3.03
N ALA A 181 32.92 -25.28 4.12
CA ALA A 181 33.66 -25.45 5.36
C ALA A 181 33.31 -26.83 5.95
N GLU A 182 34.34 -27.62 6.30
CA GLU A 182 34.17 -28.99 6.85
C GLU A 182 33.22 -29.91 6.06
N GLY A 183 33.17 -29.73 4.73
CA GLY A 183 32.29 -30.49 3.82
C GLY A 183 30.85 -29.98 3.72
N LYS A 184 30.55 -28.84 4.34
CA LYS A 184 29.20 -28.27 4.44
C LYS A 184 29.14 -26.87 3.83
N CYS A 185 28.00 -26.55 3.23
CA CYS A 185 27.73 -25.21 2.69
C CYS A 185 27.41 -24.26 3.84
N GLU A 186 28.30 -23.29 4.08
CA GLU A 186 28.11 -22.23 5.06
C GLU A 186 28.00 -20.89 4.34
N GLN A 187 27.16 -19.97 4.80
CA GLN A 187 27.10 -18.62 4.24
C GLN A 187 28.47 -17.94 4.34
N LYS A 188 28.94 -17.30 3.25
CA LYS A 188 30.25 -16.61 3.22
C LYS A 188 30.29 -15.41 4.18
N CYS A 189 29.13 -14.85 4.52
CA CYS A 189 28.96 -13.82 5.53
C CYS A 189 27.76 -14.18 6.43
N PRO A 190 27.89 -14.16 7.77
CA PRO A 190 26.80 -14.48 8.68
C PRO A 190 25.76 -13.34 8.76
N LEU A 191 24.49 -13.68 9.01
CA LEU A 191 23.40 -12.71 9.17
C LEU A 191 23.56 -11.78 10.40
N SER A 192 24.40 -12.18 11.35
CA SER A 192 24.74 -11.39 12.55
C SER A 192 26.15 -11.76 13.03
N CYS A 193 26.86 -10.81 13.62
CA CYS A 193 28.20 -11.03 14.21
C CYS A 193 28.28 -10.58 15.68
N THR A 194 29.28 -11.10 16.39
CA THR A 194 29.69 -10.61 17.73
C THR A 194 31.14 -10.11 17.77
N THR A 195 31.99 -10.52 16.83
CA THR A 195 33.40 -10.15 16.72
C THR A 195 33.83 -9.93 15.26
N ASP A 196 34.85 -9.09 15.03
CA ASP A 196 35.40 -8.83 13.69
C ASP A 196 35.85 -10.11 12.94
N SER A 197 36.18 -11.18 13.69
CA SER A 197 36.71 -12.43 13.13
C SER A 197 35.63 -13.25 12.41
N GLU A 198 34.38 -13.17 12.85
CA GLU A 198 33.23 -13.81 12.18
C GLU A 198 32.99 -13.22 10.78
N CYS A 199 33.33 -11.95 10.62
CA CYS A 199 33.18 -11.20 9.37
C CYS A 199 34.36 -11.38 8.39
N GLY A 200 35.39 -12.17 8.74
CA GLY A 200 36.67 -12.26 8.02
C GLY A 200 36.61 -12.57 6.51
N ALA A 201 35.52 -13.22 6.07
CA ALA A 201 35.24 -13.61 4.68
C ALA A 201 34.15 -12.77 3.97
N CYS A 202 33.52 -11.80 4.67
CA CYS A 202 32.48 -10.95 4.11
C CYS A 202 33.06 -9.96 3.09
N GLU A 203 32.46 -9.90 1.89
CA GLU A 203 32.86 -8.98 0.82
C GLU A 203 31.61 -8.56 0.03
N THR A 204 31.52 -7.28 -0.36
CA THR A 204 30.46 -6.77 -1.25
C THR A 204 31.03 -5.76 -2.25
N ALA A 205 30.64 -5.85 -3.52
CA ALA A 205 31.10 -4.95 -4.60
C ALA A 205 32.63 -4.70 -4.67
N GLY A 206 33.45 -5.69 -4.28
CA GLY A 206 34.91 -5.58 -4.22
C GLY A 206 35.46 -4.89 -2.96
N LYS A 207 34.61 -4.43 -2.04
CA LYS A 207 34.97 -4.03 -0.68
C LYS A 207 35.00 -5.24 0.25
N LYS A 208 35.88 -5.20 1.25
CA LYS A 208 35.92 -6.17 2.35
C LYS A 208 35.11 -5.63 3.54
N LEU A 209 34.27 -6.48 4.12
CA LEU A 209 33.40 -6.15 5.26
C LEU A 209 33.84 -6.92 6.50
N ASP A 210 35.14 -6.88 6.83
CA ASP A 210 35.73 -7.75 7.85
C ASP A 210 35.84 -7.14 9.25
N ALA A 211 34.94 -6.21 9.59
CA ALA A 211 34.70 -5.68 10.92
C ALA A 211 33.27 -6.00 11.38
N CYS A 212 33.01 -6.08 12.69
CA CYS A 212 31.67 -6.24 13.24
C CYS A 212 31.17 -4.92 13.85
N ASN A 213 30.11 -4.35 13.30
CA ASN A 213 29.55 -3.07 13.72
C ASN A 213 28.03 -3.19 13.88
N GLY A 214 27.49 -2.87 15.06
CA GLY A 214 26.04 -2.99 15.32
C GLY A 214 25.47 -4.41 15.12
N HIS A 215 26.26 -5.45 15.39
CA HIS A 215 25.99 -6.86 15.06
C HIS A 215 25.90 -7.21 13.56
N GLN A 216 26.37 -6.33 12.66
CA GLN A 216 26.44 -6.57 11.23
C GLN A 216 27.88 -6.47 10.72
N CYS A 217 28.21 -7.25 9.67
CA CYS A 217 29.55 -7.21 9.08
C CYS A 217 29.74 -6.00 8.16
N ALA A 218 30.81 -5.24 8.38
CA ALA A 218 30.98 -3.87 7.92
C ALA A 218 32.46 -3.57 7.56
N GLU A 219 32.73 -2.42 6.92
CA GLU A 219 34.10 -2.01 6.55
C GLU A 219 34.96 -1.64 7.77
N CYS A 220 34.35 -1.23 8.88
CA CYS A 220 35.04 -0.78 10.09
C CYS A 220 34.23 -0.95 11.39
N SER A 221 34.93 -0.98 12.52
CA SER A 221 34.39 -1.04 13.88
C SER A 221 35.31 -0.28 14.85
N ASP A 222 34.90 -0.11 16.11
CA ASP A 222 35.74 0.50 17.15
C ASP A 222 37.07 -0.24 17.36
N THR A 223 37.08 -1.55 17.10
CA THR A 223 38.29 -2.41 17.13
C THR A 223 39.04 -2.45 15.79
N LYS A 224 38.45 -1.93 14.72
CA LYS A 224 38.97 -2.04 13.35
C LYS A 224 38.81 -0.72 12.56
N PRO A 225 39.78 0.21 12.70
CA PRO A 225 39.73 1.51 12.04
C PRO A 225 39.99 1.41 10.53
N CYS A 226 39.54 2.44 9.81
CA CYS A 226 39.69 2.56 8.37
C CYS A 226 41.14 2.82 7.91
N GLY A 227 41.37 2.67 6.59
CA GLY A 227 42.63 3.03 5.95
C GLY A 227 43.01 4.50 6.08
N ALA A 228 44.29 4.83 5.90
CA ALA A 228 44.82 6.16 6.13
C ALA A 228 44.09 7.27 5.35
N GLY A 229 43.58 8.28 6.07
CA GLY A 229 42.79 9.37 5.50
C GLY A 229 41.28 9.08 5.41
N LEU A 230 40.79 8.03 6.07
CA LEU A 230 39.38 7.70 6.23
C LEU A 230 39.03 7.52 7.72
N GLU A 231 37.77 7.75 8.05
CA GLU A 231 37.14 7.63 9.37
C GLU A 231 35.95 6.65 9.29
N CYS A 232 35.54 6.08 10.42
CA CYS A 232 34.47 5.09 10.47
C CYS A 232 33.12 5.74 10.80
N GLU A 233 32.17 5.72 9.86
CA GLU A 233 30.80 6.18 10.09
C GLU A 233 29.80 5.03 9.91
N LYS A 234 29.15 4.61 11.00
CA LYS A 234 28.11 3.55 11.01
C LYS A 234 28.55 2.27 10.27
N GLY A 235 29.81 1.89 10.42
CA GLY A 235 30.41 0.72 9.78
C GLY A 235 31.03 0.95 8.39
N ASN A 236 30.96 2.16 7.83
CA ASN A 236 31.49 2.48 6.51
C ASN A 236 32.74 3.36 6.61
N CYS A 237 33.71 3.18 5.72
CA CYS A 237 34.91 4.02 5.68
C CYS A 237 34.73 5.23 4.77
N VAL A 238 34.67 6.42 5.38
CA VAL A 238 34.38 7.71 4.73
C VAL A 238 35.54 8.70 4.91
N LYS A 239 35.63 9.72 4.07
CA LYS A 239 36.74 10.71 4.12
C LYS A 239 36.32 11.95 4.93
N PRO A 240 37.15 12.44 5.88
CA PRO A 240 36.81 13.64 6.65
C PRO A 240 36.68 14.89 5.76
N CYS A 241 35.73 15.74 6.12
CA CYS A 241 35.27 16.92 5.37
C CYS A 241 35.65 18.21 6.14
N GLY A 242 36.21 19.20 5.45
CA GLY A 242 36.45 20.55 5.98
C GLY A 242 37.76 20.76 6.78
N GLN A 243 38.70 21.51 6.20
CA GLN A 243 39.61 22.38 6.95
C GLN A 243 39.68 23.73 6.21
N GLN A 244 39.72 24.89 6.87
CA GLN A 244 40.15 25.14 8.26
C GLN A 244 38.98 25.48 9.21
N GLY A 245 39.02 24.98 10.44
CA GLY A 245 38.38 25.65 11.60
C GLY A 245 37.18 24.96 12.27
N SER A 246 36.57 23.95 11.66
CA SER A 246 35.48 23.17 12.31
C SER A 246 36.03 21.92 13.03
N PRO A 247 35.45 21.47 14.17
CA PRO A 247 36.01 20.36 14.96
C PRO A 247 35.31 19.00 14.77
N THR A 248 34.25 18.90 13.97
CA THR A 248 33.36 17.73 13.92
C THR A 248 33.39 16.98 12.58
N ALA A 249 33.65 15.67 12.65
CA ALA A 249 33.29 14.74 11.59
C ALA A 249 31.76 14.69 11.44
N GLY A 250 31.26 14.48 10.21
CA GLY A 250 29.83 14.49 9.87
C GLY A 250 29.41 15.57 8.86
N GLY A 251 30.27 16.57 8.61
CA GLY A 251 30.05 17.56 7.54
C GLY A 251 29.04 18.66 7.89
N ASP A 252 28.86 18.99 9.17
CA ASP A 252 28.07 20.14 9.60
C ASP A 252 28.70 21.48 9.18
N CYS A 253 27.86 22.48 8.91
CA CYS A 253 28.25 23.77 8.34
C CYS A 253 27.30 24.91 8.73
N THR A 254 27.77 26.14 8.56
CA THR A 254 26.99 27.40 8.63
C THR A 254 27.11 28.23 7.34
N THR A 255 28.09 27.93 6.48
CA THR A 255 28.22 28.54 5.15
C THR A 255 28.67 27.54 4.10
N ASP A 256 28.36 27.82 2.83
CA ASP A 256 28.90 27.11 1.65
C ASP A 256 30.44 27.02 1.64
N ALA A 257 31.14 27.95 2.32
CA ALA A 257 32.60 27.97 2.36
C ALA A 257 33.19 26.85 3.25
N GLU A 258 32.45 26.38 4.25
CA GLU A 258 32.86 25.26 5.11
C GLU A 258 32.78 23.92 4.37
N CYS A 259 31.95 23.82 3.33
CA CYS A 259 31.80 22.62 2.49
C CYS A 259 32.89 22.48 1.41
N TYR A 260 33.89 23.36 1.39
CA TYR A 260 34.89 23.39 0.33
C TYR A 260 35.90 22.23 0.46
N GLY A 261 35.98 21.40 -0.58
CA GLY A 261 36.89 20.23 -0.62
C GLY A 261 36.29 18.91 -0.14
N CYS A 262 34.99 18.89 0.21
CA CYS A 262 34.26 17.65 0.48
C CYS A 262 33.84 16.98 -0.84
N GLY A 263 33.77 15.65 -0.86
CA GLY A 263 33.54 14.85 -2.08
C GLY A 263 34.77 14.09 -2.60
N ASN A 264 34.63 13.51 -3.80
CA ASN A 264 35.68 12.73 -4.47
C ASN A 264 36.70 13.68 -5.13
N THR A 265 37.99 13.34 -5.14
CA THR A 265 39.06 14.18 -5.73
C THR A 265 38.94 14.39 -7.25
N ASN A 266 38.00 13.70 -7.91
CA ASN A 266 37.74 13.82 -9.35
C ASN A 266 36.44 14.58 -9.70
N SER A 267 35.61 15.00 -8.73
CA SER A 267 34.35 15.71 -9.02
C SER A 267 34.57 17.23 -9.10
N THR A 268 34.12 17.86 -10.19
CA THR A 268 34.05 19.33 -10.34
C THR A 268 32.80 19.94 -9.67
N GLU A 269 32.14 19.19 -8.80
CA GLU A 269 30.86 19.52 -8.18
C GLU A 269 31.07 20.42 -6.96
N LYS A 270 30.39 21.58 -6.92
CA LYS A 270 30.47 22.51 -5.79
C LYS A 270 29.47 22.11 -4.72
N TRP A 271 29.94 21.54 -3.61
CA TRP A 271 29.12 21.22 -2.45
C TRP A 271 28.59 22.50 -1.77
N THR A 272 27.43 22.40 -1.13
CA THR A 272 26.68 23.52 -0.53
C THR A 272 26.12 23.15 0.85
N CYS A 273 25.93 24.15 1.71
CA CYS A 273 25.43 23.96 3.07
C CYS A 273 23.89 23.91 3.11
N LYS A 274 23.31 22.76 3.50
CA LYS A 274 21.85 22.52 3.52
C LYS A 274 21.31 22.50 4.95
N TYR A 275 20.57 23.54 5.31
CA TYR A 275 19.91 23.68 6.61
C TYR A 275 18.72 22.71 6.78
N PRO A 276 18.42 22.26 8.02
CA PRO A 276 17.21 21.50 8.32
C PRO A 276 15.97 22.40 8.26
N ILE A 277 14.83 21.80 7.92
CA ILE A 277 13.58 22.49 7.49
C ILE A 277 13.02 23.48 8.53
N ASN A 278 13.35 23.33 9.82
CA ASN A 278 12.86 24.17 10.91
C ASN A 278 13.79 25.35 11.28
N ASN A 279 14.50 25.94 10.31
CA ASN A 279 15.46 27.05 10.53
C ASN A 279 16.52 26.77 11.62
N GLY A 280 17.15 25.58 11.57
CA GLY A 280 18.30 25.29 12.44
C GLY A 280 19.49 26.22 12.15
N THR A 281 20.32 26.52 13.16
CA THR A 281 21.50 27.41 13.00
C THR A 281 22.71 26.71 12.35
N HIS A 282 22.61 25.42 12.08
CA HIS A 282 23.60 24.60 11.39
C HIS A 282 22.89 23.76 10.34
N GLY A 283 23.53 23.60 9.18
CA GLY A 283 23.14 22.66 8.13
C GLY A 283 24.22 21.60 7.91
N THR A 284 24.04 20.78 6.88
CA THR A 284 24.99 19.73 6.50
C THR A 284 25.45 19.92 5.05
N CYS A 285 26.73 19.68 4.79
CA CYS A 285 27.33 19.78 3.47
C CYS A 285 26.86 18.65 2.55
N THR A 286 26.30 19.02 1.39
CA THR A 286 25.76 18.08 0.40
C THR A 286 26.20 18.46 -1.01
N VAL A 287 26.21 17.47 -1.92
CA VAL A 287 26.16 17.74 -3.36
C VAL A 287 24.89 18.53 -3.71
N PRO A 288 24.90 19.35 -4.78
CA PRO A 288 23.69 19.94 -5.35
C PRO A 288 22.82 18.87 -6.02
N ALA A 289 21.96 18.21 -5.23
CA ALA A 289 21.03 17.18 -5.71
C ALA A 289 20.21 17.64 -6.93
N GLN A 290 20.24 16.82 -8.00
CA GLN A 290 19.33 16.94 -9.14
C GLN A 290 18.03 16.17 -8.84
N GLY A 291 16.92 16.91 -8.70
CA GLY A 291 15.62 16.32 -8.38
C GLY A 291 15.36 16.22 -6.90
N CYS A 292 14.51 15.27 -6.52
CA CYS A 292 13.84 15.25 -5.23
C CYS A 292 14.06 13.96 -4.42
N GLU A 293 14.66 12.94 -5.02
CA GLU A 293 14.82 11.61 -4.40
C GLU A 293 15.66 11.66 -3.10
N ASP A 294 16.52 12.69 -2.95
CA ASP A 294 17.38 12.95 -1.78
C ASP A 294 16.70 13.77 -0.65
N VAL A 295 15.36 13.76 -0.59
CA VAL A 295 14.57 14.48 0.43
C VAL A 295 13.85 13.49 1.33
N GLY A 296 13.94 13.70 2.66
CA GLY A 296 13.25 12.86 3.65
C GLY A 296 11.73 12.83 3.44
N GLY A 297 11.13 11.66 3.65
CA GLY A 297 9.79 11.33 3.15
C GLY A 297 8.67 12.24 3.65
N VAL A 298 7.73 12.54 2.74
CA VAL A 298 6.45 13.18 3.03
C VAL A 298 5.35 12.12 2.96
N ALA A 299 4.61 11.93 4.05
CA ALA A 299 3.48 11.00 4.09
C ALA A 299 2.19 11.65 3.60
N LEU A 300 1.43 10.92 2.77
CA LEU A 300 0.04 11.24 2.45
C LEU A 300 -0.89 10.85 3.62
N PRO A 301 -2.15 11.33 3.64
CA PRO A 301 -3.20 10.72 4.47
C PRO A 301 -3.49 9.27 4.06
N ALA A 302 -4.00 8.48 5.00
CA ALA A 302 -4.55 7.15 4.69
C ALA A 302 -5.71 7.25 3.67
N PRO A 303 -5.89 6.28 2.77
CA PRO A 303 -5.13 5.02 2.65
C PRO A 303 -3.81 5.14 1.85
N PHE A 304 -3.47 6.31 1.31
CA PHE A 304 -2.31 6.50 0.42
C PHE A 304 -0.98 6.71 1.15
N ASN A 305 -0.98 6.64 2.48
CA ASN A 305 0.20 6.82 3.33
C ASN A 305 1.25 5.70 3.21
N SER A 306 0.93 4.62 2.48
CA SER A 306 1.79 3.46 2.23
C SER A 306 2.85 3.69 1.13
N ALA A 307 2.66 4.68 0.25
CA ALA A 307 3.57 4.97 -0.85
C ALA A 307 3.89 6.46 -0.92
N THR A 308 5.17 6.80 -0.83
CA THR A 308 5.65 8.19 -0.67
C THR A 308 6.71 8.57 -1.71
N ASN A 309 6.61 8.00 -2.92
CA ASN A 309 7.59 8.20 -3.98
C ASN A 309 7.63 9.68 -4.39
N LEU A 310 8.83 10.26 -4.39
CA LEU A 310 9.05 11.64 -4.83
C LEU A 310 9.17 11.69 -6.36
N CYS A 311 9.09 12.90 -6.91
CA CYS A 311 9.08 13.10 -8.35
C CYS A 311 9.45 14.54 -8.75
N SER A 312 9.78 14.73 -10.02
CA SER A 312 9.87 16.05 -10.67
C SER A 312 8.88 16.21 -11.83
N THR A 313 8.32 15.12 -12.35
CA THR A 313 7.35 15.07 -13.44
C THR A 313 6.35 13.92 -13.23
N ASP A 314 5.17 13.98 -13.85
CA ASP A 314 4.21 12.85 -13.85
C ASP A 314 4.86 11.53 -14.36
N GLY A 315 5.90 11.61 -15.19
CA GLY A 315 6.64 10.46 -15.70
C GLY A 315 7.45 9.68 -14.64
N ASN A 316 7.87 10.33 -13.55
CA ASN A 316 8.51 9.63 -12.41
C ASN A 316 7.51 8.74 -11.66
N CYS A 317 6.20 9.00 -11.80
CA CYS A 317 5.14 8.26 -11.13
C CYS A 317 4.58 7.08 -11.97
N ALA A 318 5.23 6.74 -13.08
CA ALA A 318 4.85 5.61 -13.91
C ALA A 318 5.05 4.28 -13.15
N GLY A 319 3.96 3.53 -12.96
CA GLY A 319 3.97 2.26 -12.23
C GLY A 319 3.90 2.39 -10.70
N VAL A 320 3.90 3.61 -10.15
CA VAL A 320 3.72 3.82 -8.70
C VAL A 320 2.27 3.51 -8.33
N THR A 321 2.09 2.71 -7.27
CA THR A 321 0.80 2.32 -6.70
C THR A 321 0.85 2.39 -5.17
N ALA A 322 -0.32 2.56 -4.55
CA ALA A 322 -0.53 2.35 -3.13
C ALA A 322 -1.55 1.23 -2.95
N ASP A 323 -1.26 0.27 -2.07
CA ASP A 323 -2.24 -0.74 -1.70
C ASP A 323 -3.33 -0.11 -0.82
N ILE A 324 -4.59 -0.25 -1.27
CA ILE A 324 -5.77 0.25 -0.57
C ILE A 324 -6.66 -0.91 -0.13
N ASP A 325 -7.11 -0.88 1.13
CA ASP A 325 -8.11 -1.81 1.65
C ASP A 325 -9.52 -1.32 1.31
N VAL A 326 -10.08 -1.87 0.24
CA VAL A 326 -11.43 -1.58 -0.24
C VAL A 326 -12.49 -2.20 0.67
N GLY A 327 -12.15 -3.29 1.36
CA GLY A 327 -12.97 -3.87 2.41
C GLY A 327 -13.20 -2.90 3.56
N LYS A 328 -12.13 -2.30 4.09
CA LYS A 328 -12.23 -1.17 5.03
C LYS A 328 -12.96 0.03 4.44
N LEU A 329 -12.66 0.41 3.20
CA LEU A 329 -13.31 1.55 2.53
C LEU A 329 -14.84 1.41 2.46
N ILE A 330 -15.34 0.20 2.19
CA ILE A 330 -16.78 -0.10 2.17
C ILE A 330 -17.34 -0.14 3.60
N LYS A 331 -16.64 -0.73 4.58
CA LYS A 331 -17.08 -0.76 5.99
C LYS A 331 -17.20 0.64 6.60
N ASP A 332 -16.23 1.52 6.32
CA ASP A 332 -16.24 2.92 6.75
C ASP A 332 -17.41 3.68 6.08
N LEU A 333 -17.69 3.43 4.79
CA LEU A 333 -18.82 4.01 4.05
C LEU A 333 -20.19 3.57 4.58
N VAL A 334 -20.36 2.31 4.97
CA VAL A 334 -21.64 1.78 5.51
C VAL A 334 -21.74 1.87 7.04
N GLY A 335 -20.70 2.35 7.71
CA GLY A 335 -20.62 2.47 9.18
C GLY A 335 -20.70 1.13 9.93
N SER A 336 -20.32 0.01 9.30
CA SER A 336 -20.58 -1.33 9.83
C SER A 336 -19.70 -2.42 9.20
N ASP A 337 -19.17 -3.32 10.03
CA ASP A 337 -18.51 -4.57 9.61
C ASP A 337 -19.50 -5.59 9.01
N GLU A 338 -20.81 -5.38 9.19
CA GLU A 338 -21.87 -6.24 8.67
C GLU A 338 -22.78 -5.48 7.70
N LEU A 339 -22.94 -6.01 6.48
CA LEU A 339 -23.85 -5.50 5.46
C LEU A 339 -25.20 -6.23 5.53
N ASN A 340 -26.28 -5.49 5.74
CA ASN A 340 -27.62 -6.05 5.91
C ASN A 340 -28.39 -6.12 4.58
N LEU A 341 -28.64 -7.33 4.10
CA LEU A 341 -29.27 -7.60 2.80
C LEU A 341 -30.79 -7.83 2.91
N GLY A 342 -31.40 -7.49 4.04
CA GLY A 342 -32.81 -7.74 4.36
C GLY A 342 -33.15 -9.21 4.66
N ILE A 343 -32.46 -10.16 4.01
CA ILE A 343 -32.61 -11.62 4.24
C ILE A 343 -31.52 -12.21 5.15
N LYS A 344 -30.35 -11.58 5.22
CA LYS A 344 -29.19 -12.01 5.99
C LYS A 344 -28.28 -10.80 6.25
N LYS A 345 -27.56 -10.78 7.36
CA LYS A 345 -26.32 -10.00 7.49
C LYS A 345 -25.16 -10.79 6.89
N VAL A 346 -24.32 -10.13 6.10
CA VAL A 346 -23.07 -10.69 5.58
C VAL A 346 -21.92 -9.87 6.16
N LYS A 347 -20.90 -10.54 6.71
CA LYS A 347 -19.70 -9.87 7.22
C LYS A 347 -18.86 -9.38 6.04
N LEU A 348 -18.40 -8.13 6.12
CA LEU A 348 -17.37 -7.58 5.26
C LEU A 348 -15.98 -7.84 5.87
N ASN A 349 -15.05 -8.29 5.05
CA ASN A 349 -13.65 -8.47 5.43
C ASN A 349 -12.76 -7.45 4.70
N ASP A 350 -11.52 -7.35 5.13
CA ASP A 350 -10.50 -6.50 4.51
C ASP A 350 -10.14 -7.10 3.13
N ALA A 351 -10.01 -6.25 2.12
CA ALA A 351 -9.88 -6.66 0.72
C ALA A 351 -8.98 -5.66 -0.04
N VAL A 352 -7.74 -6.06 -0.30
CA VAL A 352 -6.66 -5.14 -0.71
C VAL A 352 -6.42 -5.20 -2.23
N LEU A 353 -6.23 -4.03 -2.86
CA LEU A 353 -5.73 -3.91 -4.23
C LEU A 353 -4.81 -2.70 -4.41
N SER A 354 -3.90 -2.79 -5.38
CA SER A 354 -2.94 -1.74 -5.69
C SER A 354 -3.56 -0.66 -6.60
N TYR A 355 -3.73 0.55 -6.06
CA TYR A 355 -4.33 1.70 -6.75
C TYR A 355 -3.25 2.64 -7.33
N PRO A 356 -3.35 3.10 -8.59
CA PRO A 356 -2.28 3.88 -9.24
C PRO A 356 -2.15 5.30 -8.70
N MET A 357 -0.92 5.81 -8.66
CA MET A 357 -0.57 7.16 -8.20
C MET A 357 0.11 7.98 -9.30
N PRO A 358 -0.54 8.22 -10.46
CA PRO A 358 0.13 8.63 -11.69
C PRO A 358 0.52 10.12 -11.76
N LYS A 359 0.24 10.92 -10.72
CA LYS A 359 0.38 12.37 -10.76
C LYS A 359 1.49 12.87 -9.85
N CYS A 360 2.36 13.71 -10.38
CA CYS A 360 3.43 14.34 -9.62
C CYS A 360 3.00 15.73 -9.14
N ALA A 361 2.54 15.85 -7.89
CA ALA A 361 2.00 17.09 -7.35
C ALA A 361 3.06 17.87 -6.54
N SER A 362 3.25 19.14 -6.90
CA SER A 362 4.39 19.95 -6.43
C SER A 362 4.16 20.58 -5.07
N ILE A 363 4.78 20.01 -4.04
CA ILE A 363 4.87 20.56 -2.70
C ILE A 363 6.02 21.59 -2.67
N ASN A 364 5.72 22.82 -2.25
CA ASN A 364 6.76 23.81 -1.97
C ASN A 364 7.38 23.46 -0.61
N LEU A 365 8.66 23.09 -0.57
CA LEU A 365 9.34 22.70 0.67
C LEU A 365 10.22 23.85 1.22
N ILE A 366 10.76 24.69 0.33
CA ILE A 366 11.40 25.98 0.60
C ILE A 366 11.21 26.88 -0.64
N ASP A 367 11.36 28.20 -0.49
CA ASP A 367 11.05 29.18 -1.55
C ASP A 367 11.74 28.89 -2.91
N ASP A 368 13.00 28.44 -2.88
CA ASP A 368 13.81 28.17 -4.07
C ASP A 368 13.81 26.70 -4.55
N LYS A 369 13.11 25.77 -3.87
CA LYS A 369 12.98 24.36 -4.31
C LYS A 369 11.57 23.81 -4.18
N LYS A 370 10.97 23.50 -5.33
CA LYS A 370 9.71 22.76 -5.47
C LYS A 370 10.02 21.30 -5.70
N CYS A 371 9.41 20.41 -4.91
CA CYS A 371 9.52 18.97 -5.12
C CYS A 371 8.16 18.33 -5.27
N GLY A 372 8.08 17.33 -6.13
CA GLY A 372 6.85 16.58 -6.34
C GLY A 372 6.75 15.38 -5.42
N LEU A 373 5.51 15.04 -5.08
CA LEU A 373 5.12 13.74 -4.52
C LEU A 373 4.23 13.04 -5.54
N CYS A 374 4.41 11.74 -5.74
CA CYS A 374 3.48 10.92 -6.52
C CYS A 374 2.19 10.74 -5.73
N VAL A 375 1.06 11.08 -6.34
CA VAL A 375 -0.27 11.12 -5.72
C VAL A 375 -1.32 10.52 -6.65
N PRO A 376 -2.44 10.01 -6.11
CA PRO A 376 -3.53 9.47 -6.93
C PRO A 376 -4.21 10.56 -7.78
N CYS A 377 -4.27 11.81 -7.31
CA CYS A 377 -4.92 12.89 -8.07
C CYS A 377 -4.43 14.31 -7.79
N LYS A 378 -4.71 15.19 -8.75
CA LYS A 378 -4.72 16.66 -8.63
C LYS A 378 -6.13 17.21 -8.89
N THR A 379 -6.94 16.47 -9.64
CA THR A 379 -8.31 16.77 -10.09
C THR A 379 -9.14 15.48 -10.13
N ASP A 380 -10.48 15.58 -10.13
CA ASP A 380 -11.34 14.38 -10.18
C ASP A 380 -11.08 13.47 -11.39
N ALA A 381 -10.69 14.06 -12.52
CA ALA A 381 -10.38 13.32 -13.75
C ALA A 381 -9.13 12.44 -13.66
N ASP A 382 -8.30 12.60 -12.62
CA ASP A 382 -7.17 11.71 -12.33
C ASP A 382 -7.63 10.45 -11.56
N CYS A 383 -8.73 10.54 -10.81
CA CYS A 383 -9.26 9.43 -10.03
C CYS A 383 -9.95 8.41 -10.92
N LYS A 384 -9.45 7.17 -10.88
CA LYS A 384 -10.07 6.02 -11.56
C LYS A 384 -11.12 5.38 -10.65
N PRO A 385 -12.26 4.92 -11.20
CA PRO A 385 -13.15 4.03 -10.46
C PRO A 385 -12.41 2.75 -10.08
N ILE A 386 -12.67 2.25 -8.87
CA ILE A 386 -12.17 0.95 -8.42
C ILE A 386 -13.10 -0.11 -9.02
N ASP A 387 -12.53 -1.10 -9.70
CA ASP A 387 -13.26 -2.29 -10.14
C ASP A 387 -13.31 -3.29 -8.98
N LEU A 388 -14.51 -3.63 -8.49
CA LEU A 388 -14.67 -4.46 -7.30
C LEU A 388 -14.62 -5.96 -7.62
N ASP A 389 -14.95 -6.35 -8.86
CA ASP A 389 -15.07 -7.75 -9.29
C ASP A 389 -13.85 -8.64 -8.97
N PRO A 390 -12.59 -8.15 -9.03
CA PRO A 390 -11.42 -8.94 -8.63
C PRO A 390 -11.34 -9.29 -7.13
N VAL A 391 -11.84 -8.42 -6.25
CA VAL A 391 -11.69 -8.52 -4.78
C VAL A 391 -12.93 -9.05 -4.06
N VAL A 392 -13.99 -9.37 -4.81
CA VAL A 392 -15.28 -9.88 -4.29
C VAL A 392 -15.12 -11.13 -3.41
N ASN A 393 -14.20 -12.05 -3.75
CA ASN A 393 -14.01 -13.30 -3.00
C ASN A 393 -13.45 -13.06 -1.60
N ASP A 394 -12.56 -12.07 -1.47
CA ASP A 394 -11.88 -11.69 -0.23
C ASP A 394 -12.80 -10.83 0.65
N LEU A 395 -13.50 -9.87 0.04
CA LEU A 395 -14.53 -9.04 0.69
C LEU A 395 -15.56 -9.90 1.44
N PHE A 396 -15.98 -11.02 0.84
CA PHE A 396 -16.93 -11.98 1.42
C PHE A 396 -16.27 -13.26 1.97
N ALA A 397 -14.97 -13.22 2.30
CA ALA A 397 -14.24 -14.36 2.86
C ALA A 397 -14.93 -14.97 4.10
N GLY A 398 -15.00 -16.29 4.13
CA GLY A 398 -15.58 -17.04 5.25
C GLY A 398 -17.10 -17.17 5.25
N ASP A 399 -17.82 -16.59 4.28
CA ASP A 399 -19.26 -16.84 4.07
C ASP A 399 -19.51 -17.52 2.72
N PRO A 400 -19.52 -18.87 2.66
CA PRO A 400 -19.68 -19.61 1.41
C PRO A 400 -20.99 -19.30 0.66
N LEU A 401 -22.04 -18.85 1.36
CA LEU A 401 -23.29 -18.47 0.72
C LEU A 401 -23.17 -17.09 0.05
N ALA A 402 -22.46 -16.15 0.68
CA ALA A 402 -22.16 -14.86 0.07
C ALA A 402 -21.21 -15.03 -1.13
N GLN A 403 -20.18 -15.87 -1.02
CA GLN A 403 -19.26 -16.17 -2.13
C GLN A 403 -19.97 -16.83 -3.33
N ILE A 404 -20.84 -17.83 -3.11
CA ILE A 404 -21.63 -18.46 -4.20
C ILE A 404 -22.62 -17.47 -4.83
N ALA A 405 -23.19 -16.57 -4.03
CA ALA A 405 -24.14 -15.55 -4.49
C ALA A 405 -23.47 -14.24 -4.94
N ALA A 406 -22.13 -14.16 -4.97
CA ALA A 406 -21.45 -12.87 -4.88
C ALA A 406 -21.73 -11.93 -6.05
N ALA A 407 -21.76 -12.43 -7.29
CA ALA A 407 -22.15 -11.60 -8.44
C ALA A 407 -23.57 -11.04 -8.29
N PHE A 408 -24.53 -11.85 -7.84
CA PHE A 408 -25.92 -11.41 -7.58
C PHE A 408 -26.02 -10.44 -6.38
N LEU A 409 -25.13 -10.57 -5.41
CA LEU A 409 -25.01 -9.67 -4.27
C LEU A 409 -24.49 -8.29 -4.72
N MET A 410 -23.46 -8.25 -5.57
CA MET A 410 -22.97 -7.00 -6.14
C MET A 410 -24.02 -6.33 -7.06
N ASP A 411 -24.75 -7.13 -7.85
CA ASP A 411 -25.94 -6.74 -8.67
C ASP A 411 -27.02 -6.03 -7.82
N GLN A 412 -27.17 -6.42 -6.54
CA GLN A 412 -28.12 -5.82 -5.59
C GLN A 412 -27.58 -4.57 -4.87
N LEU A 413 -26.27 -4.49 -4.64
CA LEU A 413 -25.63 -3.43 -3.86
C LEU A 413 -25.18 -2.23 -4.70
N PHE A 414 -24.53 -2.52 -5.82
CA PHE A 414 -23.96 -1.53 -6.74
C PHE A 414 -24.86 -1.29 -7.96
N GLY A 415 -25.89 -2.12 -8.12
CA GLY A 415 -26.84 -2.08 -9.22
C GLY A 415 -26.40 -2.95 -10.40
N LYS A 416 -27.36 -3.31 -11.26
CA LYS A 416 -27.12 -4.19 -12.39
C LYS A 416 -26.30 -3.53 -13.49
N GLY A 417 -25.09 -4.03 -13.72
CA GLY A 417 -24.18 -3.54 -14.75
C GLY A 417 -23.14 -4.59 -15.15
N GLU A 418 -22.39 -4.33 -16.22
CA GLU A 418 -21.33 -5.23 -16.69
C GLU A 418 -20.03 -5.14 -15.87
N LYS A 419 -19.96 -4.21 -14.90
CA LYS A 419 -18.85 -3.97 -13.97
C LYS A 419 -19.38 -3.37 -12.67
N HIS A 420 -18.96 -3.88 -11.52
CA HIS A 420 -19.29 -3.29 -10.22
C HIS A 420 -18.20 -2.30 -9.81
N GLN A 421 -18.42 -1.00 -10.06
CA GLN A 421 -17.41 0.03 -9.83
C GLN A 421 -17.72 0.94 -8.64
N LEU A 422 -16.70 1.19 -7.81
CA LEU A 422 -16.71 2.26 -6.81
C LEU A 422 -16.13 3.53 -7.45
N HIS A 423 -16.97 4.51 -7.75
CA HIS A 423 -16.53 5.79 -8.31
C HIS A 423 -15.88 6.67 -7.25
N MET A 424 -14.84 7.41 -7.67
CA MET A 424 -13.93 8.16 -6.79
C MET A 424 -13.78 9.61 -7.25
N GLN A 425 -13.69 10.55 -6.31
CA GLN A 425 -13.38 11.98 -6.51
C GLN A 425 -12.06 12.36 -5.85
N CYS A 426 -11.47 13.47 -6.29
CA CYS A 426 -10.22 13.97 -5.73
C CYS A 426 -10.51 14.94 -4.57
N GLN A 427 -10.38 14.48 -3.32
CA GLN A 427 -10.41 15.37 -2.16
C GLN A 427 -9.07 16.10 -2.06
N PRO A 428 -9.02 17.46 -2.19
CA PRO A 428 -7.79 18.20 -1.98
C PRO A 428 -7.33 18.06 -0.53
N VAL A 429 -6.02 17.90 -0.31
CA VAL A 429 -5.45 17.77 1.04
C VAL A 429 -4.63 19.02 1.37
N ALA A 430 -3.58 19.27 0.59
CA ALA A 430 -2.70 20.44 0.73
C ALA A 430 -1.95 20.66 -0.59
N ALA A 431 -1.24 21.79 -0.72
CA ALA A 431 -0.16 22.00 -1.69
C ALA A 431 -0.39 21.50 -3.14
N GLY A 432 -1.63 21.62 -3.65
CA GLY A 432 -1.97 21.19 -5.02
C GLY A 432 -2.06 19.68 -5.25
N TYR A 433 -2.18 18.87 -4.19
CA TYR A 433 -2.43 17.43 -4.26
C TYR A 433 -3.72 17.01 -3.55
N GLY A 434 -4.28 15.86 -3.95
CA GLY A 434 -5.44 15.26 -3.31
C GLY A 434 -5.33 13.74 -3.16
N ALA A 435 -6.27 13.21 -2.40
CA ALA A 435 -6.51 11.77 -2.23
C ALA A 435 -7.77 11.38 -3.00
N CYS A 436 -7.75 10.25 -3.71
CA CYS A 436 -8.97 9.72 -4.32
C CYS A 436 -9.82 9.04 -3.24
N ILE A 437 -10.99 9.60 -2.97
CA ILE A 437 -11.98 9.09 -2.01
C ILE A 437 -13.27 8.67 -2.76
N PRO A 438 -14.13 7.82 -2.19
CA PRO A 438 -15.42 7.50 -2.79
C PRO A 438 -16.26 8.76 -3.06
N CYS A 439 -17.00 8.77 -4.18
CA CYS A 439 -18.06 9.76 -4.40
C CYS A 439 -19.12 9.69 -3.29
N SER A 440 -19.80 10.79 -2.98
CA SER A 440 -20.96 10.79 -2.05
C SER A 440 -22.10 9.87 -2.49
N ASN A 441 -22.14 9.48 -3.77
CA ASN A 441 -22.82 8.29 -4.24
C ASN A 441 -21.84 7.48 -5.12
N PRO A 442 -21.16 6.45 -4.59
CA PRO A 442 -20.08 5.78 -5.31
C PRO A 442 -20.56 4.75 -6.34
N THR A 443 -21.87 4.51 -6.47
CA THR A 443 -22.43 3.70 -7.57
C THR A 443 -22.70 4.53 -8.83
N LYS A 444 -22.39 5.84 -8.81
CA LYS A 444 -22.54 6.75 -9.95
C LYS A 444 -21.29 7.63 -10.12
N GLY A 445 -20.84 7.81 -11.35
CA GLY A 445 -19.64 8.60 -11.67
C GLY A 445 -19.78 10.08 -11.34
N CYS A 446 -19.18 10.49 -10.22
CA CYS A 446 -18.81 11.89 -9.97
C CYS A 446 -17.45 12.21 -10.64
N GLY A 447 -17.18 13.49 -10.91
CA GLY A 447 -15.98 13.95 -11.60
C GLY A 447 -16.18 14.28 -13.08
N ALA A 448 -15.21 15.01 -13.64
CA ALA A 448 -15.27 15.61 -14.98
C ALA A 448 -15.05 14.60 -16.13
N GLY A 449 -16.03 13.71 -16.32
CA GLY A 449 -16.06 12.73 -17.42
C GLY A 449 -17.48 12.21 -17.73
N SER A 450 -18.35 12.17 -16.72
CA SER A 450 -19.79 11.93 -16.91
C SER A 450 -20.41 13.03 -17.77
N GLN A 451 -21.08 12.68 -18.88
CA GLN A 451 -21.87 13.64 -19.67
C GLN A 451 -23.12 14.06 -18.89
N GLY A 452 -22.99 15.07 -18.02
CA GLY A 452 -23.98 15.44 -17.02
C GLY A 452 -23.97 16.92 -16.62
N SER A 453 -23.65 17.81 -17.57
CA SER A 453 -23.49 19.26 -17.40
C SER A 453 -22.28 19.72 -16.57
N SER A 454 -21.68 20.84 -16.98
CA SER A 454 -20.56 21.47 -16.29
C SER A 454 -21.00 22.71 -15.53
N THR A 455 -20.59 22.83 -14.27
CA THR A 455 -20.18 24.08 -13.58
C THR A 455 -19.86 23.79 -12.11
N THR A 456 -19.28 24.76 -11.40
CA THR A 456 -19.30 24.83 -9.94
C THR A 456 -20.75 24.84 -9.44
N GLY A 457 -21.26 23.68 -9.06
CA GLY A 457 -22.68 23.39 -8.88
C GLY A 457 -23.34 24.06 -7.67
N LYS A 458 -23.47 25.39 -7.69
CA LYS A 458 -24.40 26.10 -6.83
C LYS A 458 -25.82 25.85 -7.36
N CYS A 459 -26.67 25.23 -6.55
CA CYS A 459 -28.03 24.91 -6.95
C CYS A 459 -28.86 26.19 -7.14
N ASP A 460 -29.65 26.24 -8.21
CA ASP A 460 -30.43 27.43 -8.59
C ASP A 460 -31.48 27.81 -7.53
N HIS A 461 -31.99 26.81 -6.82
CA HIS A 461 -32.84 26.95 -5.63
C HIS A 461 -32.74 25.70 -4.74
N ASP A 462 -33.48 25.70 -3.63
CA ASP A 462 -33.65 24.57 -2.72
C ASP A 462 -34.76 23.61 -3.21
N THR A 463 -34.84 22.41 -2.62
CA THR A 463 -35.81 21.34 -2.96
C THR A 463 -37.28 21.65 -2.62
N CYS A 464 -37.56 22.83 -2.05
CA CYS A 464 -38.85 23.22 -1.50
C CYS A 464 -39.45 24.45 -2.19
N THR A 465 -38.62 25.16 -2.96
CA THR A 465 -39.00 26.19 -3.93
C THR A 465 -39.28 25.54 -5.29
N GLU A 466 -40.38 25.91 -5.96
CA GLU A 466 -40.65 25.50 -7.35
C GLU A 466 -39.77 26.28 -8.34
N GLY A 467 -39.24 25.62 -9.37
CA GLY A 467 -38.31 26.25 -10.31
C GLY A 467 -37.78 25.34 -11.43
N GLY A 468 -36.50 25.53 -11.77
CA GLY A 468 -35.80 24.74 -12.78
C GLY A 468 -35.58 23.29 -12.34
N PRO A 469 -35.12 22.39 -13.23
CA PRO A 469 -34.77 21.03 -12.81
C PRO A 469 -33.57 21.06 -11.86
N LEU A 470 -33.74 20.57 -10.63
CA LEU A 470 -32.63 20.47 -9.69
C LEU A 470 -31.74 19.28 -10.02
N LEU A 471 -30.42 19.48 -9.91
CA LEU A 471 -29.47 18.39 -10.06
C LEU A 471 -29.65 17.37 -8.93
N SER A 472 -29.51 16.08 -9.23
CA SER A 472 -29.49 15.01 -8.22
C SER A 472 -28.40 15.24 -7.16
N ALA A 473 -27.26 15.82 -7.56
CA ALA A 473 -26.17 16.17 -6.66
C ALA A 473 -26.47 17.34 -5.69
N CYS A 474 -27.58 18.06 -5.83
CA CYS A 474 -27.91 19.19 -4.95
C CYS A 474 -28.23 18.79 -3.51
N SER A 475 -28.72 17.57 -3.28
CA SER A 475 -28.88 16.99 -1.95
C SER A 475 -29.22 15.49 -2.05
N LEU A 476 -29.11 14.76 -0.93
CA LEU A 476 -29.68 13.41 -0.82
C LEU A 476 -31.20 13.43 -1.09
N CYS A 477 -31.88 14.52 -0.73
CA CYS A 477 -33.30 14.73 -1.03
C CYS A 477 -33.56 14.83 -2.54
N SER A 478 -32.84 15.68 -3.29
CA SER A 478 -33.02 15.76 -4.74
C SER A 478 -32.63 14.43 -5.40
N THR A 479 -31.53 13.77 -5.01
CA THR A 479 -31.22 12.40 -5.47
C THR A 479 -32.37 11.41 -5.28
N ALA A 480 -33.04 11.41 -4.11
CA ALA A 480 -34.19 10.56 -3.86
C ALA A 480 -35.37 10.89 -4.79
N ILE A 481 -35.70 12.18 -4.95
CA ILE A 481 -36.80 12.61 -5.82
C ILE A 481 -36.51 12.34 -7.31
N CYS A 482 -35.30 12.60 -7.80
CA CYS A 482 -34.89 12.24 -9.17
C CYS A 482 -35.03 10.74 -9.47
N THR A 483 -34.97 9.89 -8.43
CA THR A 483 -35.09 8.43 -8.53
C THR A 483 -36.55 7.97 -8.53
N VAL A 484 -37.46 8.74 -7.92
CA VAL A 484 -38.91 8.50 -7.93
C VAL A 484 -39.58 9.12 -9.17
N ASP A 485 -39.22 10.35 -9.51
CA ASP A 485 -39.68 11.07 -10.69
C ASP A 485 -38.51 11.80 -11.40
N PRO A 486 -38.00 11.26 -12.52
CA PRO A 486 -36.96 11.90 -13.31
C PRO A 486 -37.34 13.26 -13.91
N TYR A 487 -38.62 13.63 -14.00
CA TYR A 487 -39.07 14.94 -14.50
C TYR A 487 -38.47 16.08 -13.68
N CYS A 488 -38.46 15.92 -12.35
CA CYS A 488 -37.95 16.87 -11.37
C CYS A 488 -36.50 17.31 -11.62
N CYS A 489 -35.71 16.46 -12.28
CA CYS A 489 -34.27 16.65 -12.46
C CYS A 489 -33.82 16.67 -13.93
N SER A 490 -34.79 16.64 -14.86
CA SER A 490 -34.54 16.71 -16.32
C SER A 490 -35.36 17.79 -17.02
N SER A 491 -36.46 18.25 -16.41
CA SER A 491 -37.46 19.09 -17.06
C SER A 491 -37.91 20.29 -16.21
N GLY A 492 -38.16 20.11 -14.91
CA GLY A 492 -38.54 21.19 -14.00
C GLY A 492 -38.94 20.69 -12.62
N TRP A 493 -38.66 21.47 -11.57
CA TRP A 493 -38.97 21.11 -10.19
C TRP A 493 -40.28 21.80 -9.76
N ASP A 494 -41.41 21.10 -9.89
CA ASP A 494 -42.75 21.66 -9.69
C ASP A 494 -43.37 21.34 -8.32
N ALA A 495 -44.63 21.75 -8.13
CA ALA A 495 -45.43 21.44 -6.95
C ALA A 495 -45.51 19.93 -6.59
N LEU A 496 -45.36 19.02 -7.56
CA LEU A 496 -45.30 17.57 -7.30
C LEU A 496 -43.92 17.17 -6.80
N CYS A 497 -42.84 17.74 -7.37
CA CYS A 497 -41.47 17.54 -6.89
C CYS A 497 -41.28 18.05 -5.45
N VAL A 498 -41.74 19.26 -5.14
CA VAL A 498 -41.74 19.84 -3.78
C VAL A 498 -42.56 18.99 -2.79
N LYS A 499 -43.73 18.52 -3.22
CA LYS A 499 -44.59 17.64 -2.40
C LYS A 499 -43.98 16.26 -2.19
N ALA A 500 -43.30 15.71 -3.19
CA ALA A 500 -42.56 14.46 -3.08
C ALA A 500 -41.37 14.61 -2.12
N ALA A 501 -40.59 15.69 -2.25
CA ALA A 501 -39.51 16.04 -1.31
C ALA A 501 -40.02 16.08 0.14
N THR A 502 -41.11 16.82 0.38
CA THR A 502 -41.77 16.94 1.70
C THR A 502 -42.23 15.59 2.27
N ALA A 503 -42.53 14.59 1.42
CA ALA A 503 -43.05 13.29 1.82
C ALA A 503 -42.00 12.16 1.90
N VAL A 504 -40.87 12.29 1.20
CA VAL A 504 -39.83 11.26 1.06
C VAL A 504 -38.56 11.62 1.81
N CYS A 505 -38.25 12.91 1.98
CA CYS A 505 -37.00 13.36 2.58
C CYS A 505 -37.10 13.46 4.11
N PRO A 506 -36.14 12.90 4.88
CA PRO A 506 -36.09 13.06 6.33
C PRO A 506 -36.02 14.54 6.74
N GLY A 507 -36.86 14.96 7.68
CA GLY A 507 -36.99 16.36 8.10
C GLY A 507 -37.97 17.20 7.26
N GLY A 508 -38.46 16.68 6.14
CA GLY A 508 -39.34 17.43 5.24
C GLY A 508 -38.55 18.43 4.41
N CYS A 509 -38.84 19.73 4.53
CA CYS A 509 -38.42 20.71 3.54
C CYS A 509 -37.89 22.04 4.13
N GLY A 510 -36.56 22.17 4.18
CA GLY A 510 -35.87 23.42 4.54
C GLY A 510 -34.33 23.31 4.61
N THR A 511 -33.65 24.33 4.08
CA THR A 511 -32.24 24.76 4.35
C THR A 511 -31.11 23.71 4.46
N SER A 512 -30.43 23.49 3.32
CA SER A 512 -28.97 23.31 3.20
C SER A 512 -28.19 22.45 4.22
N ASN A 513 -27.80 21.25 3.76
CA ASN A 513 -26.64 20.45 4.16
C ASN A 513 -26.64 19.61 5.45
N ASP A 514 -27.72 19.58 6.23
CA ASP A 514 -28.12 18.39 7.01
C ASP A 514 -29.61 18.50 7.42
N PRO A 515 -30.28 17.49 8.03
CA PRO A 515 -31.71 17.53 8.35
C PRO A 515 -32.02 18.37 9.61
N CYS A 516 -31.42 19.55 9.71
CA CYS A 516 -31.18 20.28 10.95
C CYS A 516 -31.43 21.79 10.81
N PRO A 517 -32.06 22.44 11.81
CA PRO A 517 -32.25 23.90 11.81
C PRO A 517 -30.97 24.72 11.67
N HIS A 518 -29.82 24.21 12.14
CA HIS A 518 -28.47 24.77 12.03
C HIS A 518 -27.45 23.70 12.50
N ASP A 519 -26.16 24.03 12.49
CA ASP A 519 -25.10 23.21 13.06
C ASP A 519 -25.17 23.15 14.61
N ALA A 520 -24.64 22.09 15.23
CA ALA A 520 -24.54 21.96 16.69
C ALA A 520 -23.66 23.05 17.36
N CYS A 521 -22.81 23.72 16.60
CA CYS A 521 -21.93 24.78 17.06
C CYS A 521 -22.56 26.18 16.94
N ASP A 522 -23.74 26.30 16.31
CA ASP A 522 -24.54 27.52 16.19
C ASP A 522 -25.72 27.54 17.17
N GLU A 523 -26.26 28.74 17.47
CA GLU A 523 -27.44 28.90 18.33
C GLU A 523 -28.73 29.00 17.52
N GLY A 524 -29.82 28.40 18.01
CA GLY A 524 -31.14 28.48 17.37
C GLY A 524 -32.20 27.53 17.94
N ALA A 525 -32.95 26.89 17.04
CA ALA A 525 -34.05 26.00 17.39
C ALA A 525 -33.51 24.65 17.91
N ALA A 526 -34.25 24.00 18.81
CA ALA A 526 -33.83 22.72 19.38
C ALA A 526 -33.49 21.68 18.30
N LEU A 527 -32.25 21.18 18.30
CA LEU A 527 -31.78 20.22 17.29
C LEU A 527 -32.33 18.82 17.55
N SER A 528 -32.49 18.04 16.48
CA SER A 528 -32.89 16.64 16.60
C SER A 528 -31.76 15.79 17.18
N ARG A 529 -32.11 14.76 17.96
CA ARG A 529 -31.19 13.67 18.36
C ARG A 529 -30.56 12.90 17.18
N ALA A 530 -31.08 13.10 15.97
CA ALA A 530 -30.57 12.52 14.73
C ALA A 530 -29.70 13.49 13.89
N CYS A 531 -29.42 14.71 14.38
CA CYS A 531 -28.74 15.73 13.58
C CYS A 531 -27.24 15.48 13.34
N SER A 532 -26.57 14.88 14.32
CA SER A 532 -25.13 14.59 14.30
C SER A 532 -24.78 13.69 15.49
N SER A 533 -23.60 13.09 15.48
CA SER A 533 -23.03 12.45 16.68
C SER A 533 -22.99 13.44 17.84
N CYS A 534 -22.49 14.65 17.60
CA CYS A 534 -22.40 15.70 18.61
C CYS A 534 -23.77 16.05 19.22
N SER A 535 -24.75 16.38 18.37
CA SER A 535 -26.08 16.76 18.86
C SER A 535 -26.70 15.65 19.69
N LYS A 536 -26.63 14.38 19.24
CA LYS A 536 -27.08 13.23 20.04
C LYS A 536 -26.47 13.21 21.46
N VAL A 537 -25.16 13.42 21.60
CA VAL A 537 -24.48 13.40 22.91
C VAL A 537 -24.92 14.58 23.79
N VAL A 538 -25.03 15.79 23.22
CA VAL A 538 -25.58 16.95 23.94
C VAL A 538 -27.03 16.67 24.38
N CYS A 539 -27.88 16.13 23.51
CA CYS A 539 -29.26 15.74 23.84
C CYS A 539 -29.37 14.68 24.95
N ASP A 540 -28.35 13.83 25.11
CA ASP A 540 -28.28 12.78 26.14
C ASP A 540 -27.80 13.32 27.50
N GLN A 541 -27.05 14.42 27.51
CA GLN A 541 -26.67 15.15 28.74
C GLN A 541 -27.68 16.23 29.13
N ASP A 542 -28.31 16.87 28.13
CA ASP A 542 -29.29 17.93 28.32
C ASP A 542 -30.47 17.78 27.33
N PRO A 543 -31.57 17.14 27.76
CA PRO A 543 -32.76 17.00 26.93
C PRO A 543 -33.45 18.32 26.55
N PHE A 544 -33.13 19.46 27.18
CA PHE A 544 -33.72 20.75 26.82
C PHE A 544 -33.24 21.23 25.45
N CYS A 545 -31.94 21.04 25.15
CA CYS A 545 -31.33 21.41 23.86
C CYS A 545 -32.02 20.78 22.64
N CYS A 546 -32.76 19.68 22.85
CA CYS A 546 -33.33 18.86 21.80
C CYS A 546 -34.84 18.61 21.98
N ASN A 547 -35.51 19.41 22.81
CA ASN A 547 -36.97 19.37 22.95
C ASN A 547 -37.61 20.32 21.93
N THR A 548 -38.20 19.78 20.87
CA THR A 548 -38.82 20.59 19.80
C THR A 548 -40.18 21.19 20.16
N GLU A 549 -40.74 20.90 21.35
CA GLU A 549 -41.99 21.49 21.84
C GLU A 549 -41.76 22.70 22.76
N ASN A 550 -40.67 22.74 23.53
CA ASN A 550 -40.42 23.80 24.52
C ASN A 550 -38.93 24.16 24.77
N GLY A 551 -38.01 23.56 24.03
CA GLY A 551 -36.57 23.76 24.15
C GLY A 551 -35.97 24.66 23.08
N THR A 552 -34.71 25.05 23.29
CA THR A 552 -33.89 25.81 22.35
C THR A 552 -32.47 25.29 22.36
N TRP A 553 -31.79 25.34 21.22
CA TRP A 553 -30.36 25.09 21.17
C TRP A 553 -29.63 26.42 21.43
N ASP A 554 -29.53 26.79 22.70
CA ASP A 554 -28.99 28.08 23.13
C ASP A 554 -27.47 28.04 23.42
N SER A 555 -26.91 29.16 23.89
CA SER A 555 -25.50 29.28 24.25
C SER A 555 -24.96 28.19 25.19
N LEU A 556 -25.78 27.62 26.08
CA LEU A 556 -25.38 26.51 26.96
C LEU A 556 -25.31 25.19 26.21
N CYS A 557 -26.14 25.00 25.18
CA CYS A 557 -26.09 23.84 24.28
C CYS A 557 -24.83 23.88 23.40
N VAL A 558 -24.47 25.07 22.91
CA VAL A 558 -23.21 25.30 22.18
C VAL A 558 -21.99 25.17 23.10
N GLU A 559 -22.05 25.66 24.35
CA GLU A 559 -20.97 25.47 25.33
C GLU A 559 -20.78 23.98 25.69
N LYS A 560 -21.88 23.22 25.84
CA LYS A 560 -21.83 21.75 26.00
C LYS A 560 -21.21 21.09 24.77
N ALA A 561 -21.60 21.48 23.55
CA ALA A 561 -20.99 20.96 22.33
C ALA A 561 -19.47 21.22 22.29
N ALA A 562 -19.04 22.47 22.49
CA ALA A 562 -17.63 22.84 22.51
C ALA A 562 -16.81 22.11 23.60
N GLY A 563 -17.43 21.79 24.74
CA GLY A 563 -16.80 21.06 25.85
C GLY A 563 -16.70 19.54 25.69
N LEU A 564 -17.26 18.94 24.63
CA LEU A 564 -17.30 17.48 24.45
C LEU A 564 -16.31 16.99 23.39
N VAL A 565 -15.48 16.01 23.73
CA VAL A 565 -14.46 15.43 22.84
C VAL A 565 -15.06 14.79 21.57
N GLU A 566 -16.30 14.29 21.66
CA GLU A 566 -17.03 13.73 20.50
C GLU A 566 -17.65 14.82 19.58
N CYS A 567 -17.73 16.06 20.07
CA CYS A 567 -18.21 17.24 19.34
C CYS A 567 -17.07 18.14 18.84
N SER A 568 -15.93 18.16 19.53
CA SER A 568 -14.93 19.23 19.41
C SER A 568 -14.45 19.44 17.99
N ASN A 569 -14.22 18.34 17.25
CA ASN A 569 -13.76 18.37 15.86
C ASN A 569 -14.78 18.94 14.86
N GLN A 570 -16.05 19.13 15.25
CA GLN A 570 -17.07 19.80 14.43
C GLN A 570 -17.08 21.31 14.68
N CYS A 571 -16.83 21.75 15.92
CA CYS A 571 -16.86 23.18 16.30
C CYS A 571 -15.54 23.94 16.06
N PHE A 572 -14.51 23.30 15.53
CA PHE A 572 -13.22 23.93 15.18
C PHE A 572 -13.10 24.14 13.68
N THR A 573 -13.45 25.34 13.19
CA THR A 573 -13.52 25.68 11.75
C THR A 573 -12.34 26.51 11.24
N GLY A 574 -11.18 26.48 11.91
CA GLY A 574 -10.00 27.21 11.44
C GLY A 574 -8.67 26.75 12.04
N THR A 575 -7.61 26.79 11.25
CA THR A 575 -6.23 26.74 11.76
C THR A 575 -5.97 27.92 12.70
N CYS A 576 -5.37 27.67 13.85
CA CYS A 576 -4.96 28.72 14.78
C CYS A 576 -4.06 29.77 14.12
N SER A 577 -4.25 31.05 14.46
CA SER A 577 -3.53 32.19 13.86
C SER A 577 -2.02 32.18 14.16
N HIS A 578 -1.63 31.50 15.24
CA HIS A 578 -0.28 31.00 15.50
C HIS A 578 -0.37 29.70 16.32
N SER A 579 0.77 29.06 16.59
CA SER A 579 0.79 27.88 17.48
C SER A 579 0.43 28.25 18.91
N GLU A 580 -0.30 27.34 19.56
CA GLU A 580 -0.67 27.33 20.98
C GLU A 580 0.55 27.35 21.92
N CYS A 581 1.72 26.97 21.41
CA CYS A 581 2.95 26.86 22.17
C CYS A 581 3.77 28.18 22.22
N VAL A 582 3.31 29.24 21.56
CA VAL A 582 3.95 30.57 21.55
C VAL A 582 2.95 31.66 21.92
N THR A 583 3.42 32.73 22.55
CA THR A 583 2.57 33.86 22.96
C THR A 583 2.18 34.75 21.78
N GLY A 584 0.94 35.24 21.75
CA GLY A 584 0.47 36.14 20.69
C GLY A 584 -0.95 36.68 20.93
N GLU A 585 -1.70 36.88 19.84
CA GLU A 585 -3.10 37.30 19.88
C GLU A 585 -4.00 36.18 20.42
N ALA A 586 -5.28 36.46 20.71
CA ALA A 586 -6.17 35.43 21.27
C ALA A 586 -6.44 34.31 20.25
N LEU A 587 -6.18 33.04 20.64
CA LEU A 587 -6.42 31.86 19.79
C LEU A 587 -7.89 31.38 19.83
N GLY A 588 -8.83 32.33 19.83
CA GLY A 588 -10.27 32.07 19.79
C GLY A 588 -10.81 32.03 18.36
N GLY A 589 -11.66 31.05 18.09
CA GLY A 589 -12.65 31.11 17.01
C GLY A 589 -13.83 32.01 17.39
N GLN A 590 -14.93 31.92 16.64
CA GLN A 590 -16.13 32.67 17.00
C GLN A 590 -16.66 32.28 18.40
N LYS A 591 -17.12 33.27 19.16
CA LYS A 591 -17.64 33.14 20.54
C LYS A 591 -16.65 32.60 21.60
N GLY A 592 -15.34 32.61 21.34
CA GLY A 592 -14.32 32.30 22.35
C GLY A 592 -14.07 30.80 22.60
N VAL A 593 -14.68 29.93 21.78
CA VAL A 593 -14.25 28.53 21.62
C VAL A 593 -12.87 28.54 20.92
N GLY A 594 -11.95 27.66 21.33
CA GLY A 594 -10.60 27.62 20.75
C GLY A 594 -10.58 27.21 19.27
N CYS A 595 -9.52 27.56 18.56
CA CYS A 595 -9.29 27.15 17.17
C CYS A 595 -8.91 25.66 16.98
N SER A 596 -8.62 24.94 18.07
CA SER A 596 -8.10 23.56 18.05
C SER A 596 -8.45 22.82 19.34
N THR A 597 -8.30 21.50 19.37
CA THR A 597 -8.50 20.70 20.59
C THR A 597 -7.53 21.09 21.72
N CYS A 598 -6.30 21.49 21.37
CA CYS A 598 -5.36 22.04 22.33
C CYS A 598 -5.83 23.40 22.86
N SER A 599 -6.11 24.36 21.98
CA SER A 599 -6.49 25.71 22.40
C SER A 599 -7.84 25.73 23.13
N GLY A 600 -8.82 24.93 22.70
CA GLY A 600 -10.11 24.76 23.37
C GLY A 600 -9.98 24.25 24.81
N ALA A 601 -9.07 23.31 25.08
CA ALA A 601 -8.77 22.86 26.44
C ALA A 601 -8.13 23.95 27.31
N VAL A 602 -7.36 24.87 26.71
CA VAL A 602 -6.86 26.07 27.40
C VAL A 602 -7.99 27.08 27.63
N CYS A 603 -8.85 27.36 26.64
CA CYS A 603 -9.99 28.28 26.77
C CYS A 603 -10.95 27.84 27.90
N ALA A 604 -11.20 26.53 28.01
CA ALA A 604 -12.03 25.93 29.05
C ALA A 604 -11.43 26.05 30.46
N GLN A 605 -10.11 26.26 30.56
CA GLN A 605 -9.40 26.45 31.83
C GLN A 605 -9.16 27.94 32.17
N ASP A 606 -8.91 28.79 31.17
CA ASP A 606 -8.75 30.24 31.29
C ASP A 606 -9.30 30.93 30.04
N LYS A 607 -10.54 31.45 30.14
CA LYS A 607 -11.26 32.08 29.03
C LYS A 607 -10.54 33.32 28.45
N SER A 608 -9.69 33.99 29.25
CA SER A 608 -8.95 35.17 28.81
C SER A 608 -7.93 34.87 27.70
N CYS A 609 -7.47 33.63 27.61
CA CYS A 609 -6.59 33.16 26.54
C CYS A 609 -7.24 33.25 25.14
N CYS A 610 -8.57 33.13 25.08
CA CYS A 610 -9.33 33.03 23.83
C CYS A 610 -10.26 34.23 23.59
N GLU A 611 -10.50 35.06 24.61
CA GLU A 611 -11.24 36.32 24.50
C GLU A 611 -10.37 37.57 24.55
N THR A 612 -9.12 37.50 25.03
CA THR A 612 -8.29 38.70 25.30
C THR A 612 -6.87 38.62 24.73
N SER A 613 -6.08 37.61 25.06
CA SER A 613 -4.71 37.45 24.54
C SER A 613 -4.11 36.10 24.89
N TRP A 614 -3.36 35.48 23.98
CA TRP A 614 -2.64 34.24 24.27
C TRP A 614 -1.32 34.52 25.01
N GLY A 615 -1.43 34.81 26.31
CA GLY A 615 -0.31 35.16 27.19
C GLY A 615 0.53 33.97 27.65
N GLY A 616 1.58 34.26 28.43
CA GLY A 616 2.47 33.23 29.00
C GLY A 616 1.76 32.28 29.98
N ASN A 617 0.64 32.70 30.59
CA ASN A 617 -0.28 31.82 31.32
C ASN A 617 -0.90 30.77 30.39
N CYS A 618 -1.32 31.15 29.19
CA CYS A 618 -1.97 30.29 28.22
C CYS A 618 -1.01 29.21 27.70
N VAL A 619 0.22 29.61 27.33
CA VAL A 619 1.29 28.67 26.96
C VAL A 619 1.63 27.74 28.14
N ALA A 620 1.73 28.26 29.36
CA ALA A 620 2.00 27.45 30.55
C ALA A 620 0.80 26.59 31.03
N ILE A 621 -0.39 26.76 30.44
CA ILE A 621 -1.51 25.82 30.55
C ILE A 621 -1.40 24.78 29.41
N ALA A 622 -1.15 25.20 28.18
CA ALA A 622 -0.96 24.32 27.02
C ALA A 622 0.13 23.27 27.27
N GLN A 623 1.29 23.65 27.81
CA GLN A 623 2.39 22.75 28.22
C GLN A 623 2.02 21.73 29.33
N LYS A 624 0.80 21.80 29.89
CA LYS A 624 0.29 20.86 30.91
C LYS A 624 -0.93 20.07 30.43
N GLN A 625 -1.46 20.39 29.25
CA GLN A 625 -2.64 19.73 28.68
C GLN A 625 -2.18 18.58 27.77
N ALA A 626 -2.61 17.35 28.06
CA ALA A 626 -2.21 16.16 27.30
C ALA A 626 -2.71 16.13 25.84
N VAL A 627 -3.62 17.04 25.48
CA VAL A 627 -4.11 17.29 24.10
C VAL A 627 -3.27 18.32 23.33
N CYS A 628 -2.25 18.90 23.96
CA CYS A 628 -1.32 19.85 23.37
C CYS A 628 0.06 19.21 23.15
N THR A 629 0.73 19.56 22.06
CA THR A 629 2.10 19.11 21.73
C THR A 629 3.18 20.09 22.19
N CYS A 630 2.85 20.99 23.10
CA CYS A 630 3.76 22.01 23.64
C CYS A 630 4.67 21.41 24.72
N ASN A 631 5.97 21.35 24.45
CA ASN A 631 7.01 20.97 25.42
C ASN A 631 7.74 22.21 25.98
#